data_AF-A0A7G1IIY6-F1
#
_entry.id   AF-A0A7G1IIY6-F1
#
_cell.length_a   1.000
_cell.length_b   1.000
_cell.length_c   1.000
_cell.angle_alpha   90.00
_cell.angle_beta   90.00
_cell.angle_gamma   90.00
#
_symmetry.space_group_name_H-M   'P 1'
#
loop_
_entity.id
_entity.type
_entity.pdbx_description
1 polymer ?
#
loop_
_entity_poly.entity_id
_entity_poly.type
_entity_poly.pdbx_seq_one_letter_code
_entity_poly.pdbx_strand_id
1 'polypeptide(L)'
;MLSYCSNVVAADSLQALEHQLLSVFAPARQRAGLERLGVGLWLPAATMARLAADRAARSRLAAILADNGLAVVTMNAFPTGSFTAIR
;
A
#
# COMPACT_ATOMS: atom_id res chain seq x y z
N MET A 1 -8.74 12.20 9.39
CA MET A 1 -8.55 10.74 9.43
C MET A 1 -7.11 10.45 9.82
N LEU A 2 -6.86 9.56 10.79
CA LEU A 2 -5.49 9.13 11.08
C LEU A 2 -4.94 8.35 9.89
N SER A 3 -3.66 8.55 9.55
CA SER A 3 -3.04 7.89 8.39
C SER A 3 -1.69 7.30 8.73
N TYR A 4 -1.37 6.13 8.17
CA TYR A 4 -0.08 5.45 8.30
C TYR A 4 0.59 5.31 6.93
N CYS A 5 1.80 5.83 6.78
CA CYS A 5 2.54 5.81 5.53
C CYS A 5 3.41 4.55 5.39
N SER A 6 3.48 3.98 4.18
CA SER A 6 4.29 2.79 3.89
C SER A 6 5.77 3.09 3.61
N ASN A 7 6.25 4.31 3.85
CA ASN A 7 7.65 4.68 3.62
C ASN A 7 8.66 3.79 4.36
N VAL A 8 8.30 3.25 5.54
CA VAL A 8 9.14 2.33 6.33
C VAL A 8 8.68 0.87 6.23
N VAL A 9 7.63 0.61 5.44
CA VAL A 9 7.06 -0.72 5.18
C VAL A 9 7.24 -0.97 3.68
N ALA A 10 8.47 -1.34 3.31
CA ALA A 10 8.83 -1.48 1.92
C ALA A 10 8.00 -2.57 1.21
N ALA A 11 7.52 -2.24 0.01
CA ALA A 11 6.87 -3.16 -0.90
C ALA A 11 7.45 -2.95 -2.29
N ASP A 12 8.33 -3.83 -2.71
CA ASP A 12 9.03 -3.79 -4.01
C ASP A 12 8.19 -4.33 -5.18
N SER A 13 7.06 -4.97 -4.86
CA SER A 13 6.15 -5.59 -5.81
C SER A 13 4.70 -5.41 -5.37
N LEU A 14 3.76 -5.62 -6.30
CA LEU A 14 2.33 -5.58 -5.98
C LEU A 14 1.94 -6.66 -4.96
N GLN A 15 2.53 -7.87 -5.07
CA GLN A 15 2.27 -8.93 -4.11
C GLN A 15 2.78 -8.57 -2.71
N ALA A 16 3.98 -7.99 -2.61
CA ALA A 16 4.50 -7.50 -1.34
C ALA A 16 3.59 -6.42 -0.75
N LEU A 17 3.11 -5.48 -1.57
CA LEU A 17 2.17 -4.45 -1.13
C LEU A 17 0.88 -5.05 -0.55
N GLU A 18 0.26 -5.98 -1.27
CA GLU A 18 -0.95 -6.68 -0.81
C GLU A 18 -0.71 -7.41 0.52
N HIS A 19 0.43 -8.09 0.64
CA HIS A 19 0.82 -8.74 1.88
C HIS A 19 0.96 -7.73 3.04
N GLN A 20 1.64 -6.60 2.84
CA GLN A 20 1.83 -5.58 3.88
C GLN A 20 0.53 -4.92 4.31
N LEU A 21 -0.40 -4.69 3.37
CA LEU A 21 -1.74 -4.18 3.71
C LEU A 21 -2.46 -5.09 4.71
N LEU A 22 -2.33 -6.41 4.53
CA LEU A 22 -2.96 -7.42 5.38
C LEU A 22 -2.20 -7.69 6.68
N SER A 23 -0.86 -7.67 6.67
CA SER A 23 -0.04 -8.07 7.82
C SER A 23 0.36 -6.89 8.73
N VAL A 24 0.39 -5.67 8.21
CA VAL A 24 0.82 -4.47 8.96
C VAL A 24 -0.31 -3.46 9.11
N PHE A 25 -0.90 -3.00 8.00
CA PHE A 25 -1.84 -1.86 8.05
C PHE A 25 -3.20 -2.24 8.62
N ALA A 26 -3.80 -3.35 8.19
CA ALA A 26 -5.07 -3.82 8.74
C ALA A 26 -4.96 -4.12 10.25
N PRO A 27 -3.93 -4.84 10.73
CA PRO A 27 -3.75 -5.05 12.17
C PRO A 27 -3.42 -3.78 12.94
N ALA A 28 -2.71 -2.81 12.35
CA ALA A 28 -2.47 -1.50 12.97
C ALA A 28 -3.78 -0.73 13.16
N ARG A 29 -4.66 -0.71 12.15
CA ARG A 29 -6.01 -0.12 12.28
C ARG A 29 -6.77 -0.74 13.43
N GLN A 30 -6.81 -2.08 13.49
CA GLN A 30 -7.56 -2.82 14.51
C GLN A 30 -7.04 -2.53 15.92
N ARG A 31 -5.71 -2.57 16.12
CA ARG A 31 -5.09 -2.28 17.42
C ARG A 31 -5.28 -0.84 17.87
N ALA A 32 -5.37 0.09 16.92
CA ALA A 32 -5.68 1.49 17.21
C ALA A 32 -7.18 1.74 17.46
N GLY A 33 -8.05 0.73 17.33
CA GLY A 33 -9.49 0.87 17.55
C GLY A 33 -10.20 1.75 16.53
N LEU A 34 -9.66 1.88 15.32
CA LEU A 34 -10.18 2.78 14.28
C LEU A 34 -11.15 2.07 13.35
N GLU A 35 -12.26 2.72 13.01
CA GLU A 35 -13.17 2.24 11.97
C GLU A 35 -12.47 2.20 10.60
N ARG A 36 -11.72 3.27 10.27
CA ARG A 36 -10.96 3.40 9.03
C ARG A 36 -9.59 3.99 9.28
N LEU A 37 -8.58 3.49 8.55
CA LEU A 37 -7.23 4.02 8.55
C LEU A 37 -6.85 4.55 7.17
N GLY A 38 -6.32 5.77 7.11
CA GLY A 38 -5.67 6.27 5.92
C GLY A 38 -4.35 5.56 5.66
N VAL A 39 -4.07 5.19 4.42
CA VAL A 39 -2.77 4.64 4.02
C VAL A 39 -2.11 5.55 2.99
N GLY A 40 -0.88 5.95 3.28
CA GLY A 40 -0.01 6.59 2.31
C GLY A 40 0.83 5.53 1.62
N LEU A 41 0.63 5.33 0.33
CA LEU A 41 1.33 4.28 -0.41
C LEU A 41 2.62 4.81 -1.03
N TRP A 42 3.71 4.10 -0.83
CA TRP A 42 4.92 4.21 -1.63
C TRP A 42 4.92 3.11 -2.68
N LEU A 43 4.93 3.48 -3.96
CA LEU A 43 4.76 2.57 -5.09
C LEU A 43 5.99 2.64 -6.01
N PRO A 44 6.79 1.56 -6.11
CA PRO A 44 7.86 1.50 -7.09
C PRO A 44 7.31 1.52 -8.52
N ALA A 45 8.15 1.99 -9.46
CA ALA A 45 7.79 2.09 -10.88
C ALA A 45 7.23 0.78 -11.47
N ALA A 46 7.79 -0.39 -11.10
CA ALA A 46 7.29 -1.69 -11.56
C ALA A 46 5.87 -1.99 -11.07
N THR A 47 5.57 -1.69 -9.81
CA THR A 47 4.22 -1.84 -9.24
C THR A 47 3.25 -0.89 -9.92
N MET A 48 3.65 0.36 -10.15
CA MET A 48 2.83 1.34 -10.89
C MET A 48 2.55 0.90 -12.32
N ALA A 49 3.56 0.40 -13.05
CA ALA A 49 3.40 -0.09 -14.41
C ALA A 49 2.42 -1.27 -14.46
N ARG A 50 2.51 -2.21 -13.50
CA ARG A 50 1.55 -3.31 -13.40
C ARG A 50 0.15 -2.81 -13.11
N LEU A 51 -0.01 -1.91 -12.14
CA LEU A 51 -1.30 -1.32 -11.80
C LEU A 51 -1.88 -0.50 -12.94
N ALA A 52 -1.07 0.12 -13.80
CA ALA A 52 -1.54 0.85 -14.98
C ALA A 52 -2.05 -0.10 -16.08
N ALA A 53 -1.36 -1.21 -16.32
CA ALA A 53 -1.70 -2.15 -17.37
C ALA A 53 -2.83 -3.14 -17.01
N ASP A 54 -3.02 -3.45 -15.73
CA ASP A 54 -3.89 -4.56 -15.29
C ASP A 54 -5.09 -4.09 -14.45
N ARG A 55 -6.29 -4.13 -15.05
CA ARG A 55 -7.54 -3.77 -14.38
C ARG A 55 -7.91 -4.74 -13.25
N ALA A 56 -7.62 -6.03 -13.41
CA ALA A 56 -7.91 -7.03 -12.38
C ALA A 56 -7.02 -6.81 -11.16
N ALA A 57 -5.75 -6.46 -11.37
CA ALA A 57 -4.84 -6.04 -10.30
C ALA A 57 -5.35 -4.83 -9.51
N ARG A 58 -5.83 -3.78 -10.20
CA ARG A 58 -6.43 -2.61 -9.54
C ARG A 58 -7.66 -2.99 -8.72
N SER A 59 -8.53 -3.83 -9.28
CA SER A 59 -9.77 -4.27 -8.63
C SER A 59 -9.47 -5.09 -7.37
N ARG A 60 -8.49 -5.99 -7.44
CA ARG A 60 -8.02 -6.77 -6.28
C ARG A 60 -7.43 -5.87 -5.19
N LEU A 61 -6.57 -4.92 -5.54
CA LEU A 61 -6.00 -3.97 -4.57
C LEU A 61 -7.11 -3.13 -3.90
N ALA A 62 -8.08 -2.64 -4.68
CA ALA A 62 -9.21 -1.90 -4.16
C ALA A 62 -10.07 -2.73 -3.19
N ALA A 63 -10.32 -4.00 -3.51
CA ALA A 63 -11.03 -4.93 -2.62
C ALA A 63 -10.27 -5.14 -1.31
N ILE A 64 -8.96 -5.43 -1.37
CA ILE A 64 -8.13 -5.59 -0.17
C ILE A 64 -8.21 -4.35 0.73
N LEU A 65 -8.13 -3.16 0.16
CA LEU A 65 -8.25 -1.90 0.93
C LEU A 65 -9.64 -1.78 1.57
N ALA A 66 -10.71 -1.96 0.79
CA ALA A 66 -12.08 -1.83 1.25
C ALA A 66 -12.44 -2.84 2.36
N ASP A 67 -12.14 -4.11 2.14
CA ASP A 67 -12.46 -5.22 3.05
C ASP A 67 -11.73 -5.09 4.40
N ASN A 68 -10.62 -4.34 4.42
CA ASN A 68 -9.80 -4.14 5.63
C ASN A 68 -9.98 -2.76 6.28
N GLY A 69 -10.90 -1.93 5.79
CA GLY A 69 -11.14 -0.59 6.33
C GLY A 69 -9.96 0.36 6.10
N LEU A 70 -9.25 0.18 4.99
CA LEU A 70 -8.10 1.01 4.59
C LEU A 70 -8.52 1.93 3.44
N ALA A 71 -8.08 3.19 3.50
CA ALA A 71 -8.33 4.16 2.43
C ALA A 71 -7.02 4.81 2.00
N VAL A 72 -6.72 4.76 0.71
CA VAL A 72 -5.56 5.47 0.16
C VAL A 72 -5.80 6.97 0.27
N VAL A 73 -4.90 7.68 0.96
CA VAL A 73 -4.99 9.15 1.12
C VAL A 73 -3.88 9.89 0.41
N THR A 74 -2.74 9.24 0.23
CA THR A 74 -1.60 9.75 -0.53
C THR A 74 -0.93 8.62 -1.29
N MET A 75 -0.30 8.95 -2.41
CA MET A 75 0.51 8.02 -3.19
C MET A 75 1.81 8.71 -3.60
N ASN A 76 2.93 8.11 -3.24
CA ASN A 76 4.26 8.48 -3.68
C ASN A 76 4.71 7.44 -4.71
N ALA A 77 4.80 7.86 -5.98
CA ALA A 77 5.35 7.04 -7.05
C ALA A 77 6.70 7.61 -7.47
N PHE A 78 7.77 6.81 -7.37
CA PHE A 78 9.11 7.24 -7.77
C PHE A 78 9.51 6.58 -9.09
N PRO A 79 10.08 7.34 -10.06
CA PRO A 79 10.50 6.82 -11.36
C PRO A 79 11.79 5.97 -11.29
N THR A 80 12.43 5.87 -10.13
CA THR A 80 13.67 5.11 -9.91
C THR A 80 13.53 4.19 -8.68
N GLY A 81 14.25 3.07 -8.65
CA GLY A 81 14.10 1.94 -7.72
C GLY A 81 14.22 2.23 -6.20
N SER A 82 14.22 1.16 -5.39
CA SER A 82 14.02 1.19 -3.93
C SER A 82 14.78 2.30 -3.19
N PHE A 83 14.05 3.09 -2.38
CA PHE A 83 14.61 4.14 -1.51
C PHE A 83 15.47 3.56 -0.37
N THR A 84 15.26 2.29 -0.02
CA THR A 84 15.99 1.58 1.04
C THR A 84 17.10 0.67 0.51
N ALA A 85 17.52 0.86 -0.75
CA ALA A 85 18.70 0.17 -1.25
C ALA A 85 19.92 0.59 -0.40
N ILE A 86 20.31 -0.26 0.54
CA ILE A 86 21.60 -0.18 1.20
C ILE A 86 22.64 -0.46 0.09
N ARG A 87 23.55 0.50 -0.15
CA ARG A 87 24.73 0.28 -0.99
C ARG A 87 25.64 -0.76 -0.36
#